data_AF-A0A838Y045-F1
#
_entry.id   AF-A0A838Y045-F1
#
_cell.length_a   1.000
_cell.length_b   1.000
_cell.length_c   1.000
_cell.angle_alpha   90.00
_cell.angle_beta   90.00
_cell.angle_gamma   90.00
#
_symmetry.space_group_name_H-M   'P 1'
#
loop_
_entity.id
_entity.type
_entity.pdbx_description
1 polymer ?
#
loop_
_entity_poly.entity_id
_entity_poly.type
_entity_poly.pdbx_seq_one_letter_code
_entity_poly.pdbx_strand_id
1 'polypeptide(L)'
;MNVEFSRLQATTRPAVLAHLQILNDEDRFTRFGLEMSEAALADYVDRINFNRDIVIGVLYRGLLIGVVHIAVFQHEGHPCGELGISVDSFCQGKGIGRMLFDQALEHARRRKVNRLRIQYLRRNGRMASLCRGLTTHFAQDGEETSCLIQLAEADPAEACRYEMNDGIELFHADAAAARAHVLFIHGVAGDGWQWRENFLPYFARHGLSSTALSLRGHGGSPPRANQTLRGYEEDVYHVLEQLTDKPVLIVGHSMGGFLTQRVLEGNRSIRKASLICSVPPWGLLPGTLEPVVEFMGDPLGKAIALQAAEGKPAYVNPDNISAQVQVIGGSRDRLIPPDVVAATARSYDTEAVMIEDAGHAVISSSKWQAVADQLLQHLR
;
A
#
# COMPACT_ATOMS: atom_id res chain seq x y z
N MET A 1 -2.26 -21.48 -26.26
CA MET A 1 -1.93 -21.86 -24.87
C MET A 1 -2.95 -21.16 -23.99
N ASN A 2 -3.73 -21.87 -23.19
CA ASN A 2 -4.65 -21.23 -22.25
C ASN A 2 -3.84 -20.79 -21.02
N VAL A 3 -3.73 -19.48 -20.80
CA VAL A 3 -2.95 -18.88 -19.73
C VAL A 3 -3.85 -18.04 -18.84
N GLU A 4 -3.50 -17.96 -17.56
CA GLU A 4 -4.23 -17.18 -16.56
C GLU A 4 -3.39 -15.98 -16.12
N PHE A 5 -4.02 -14.82 -15.97
CA PHE A 5 -3.36 -13.62 -15.44
C PHE A 5 -3.82 -13.38 -14.02
N SER A 6 -2.88 -13.12 -13.12
CA SER A 6 -3.19 -12.84 -11.72
C SER A 6 -2.33 -11.71 -11.18
N ARG A 7 -2.91 -10.86 -10.33
CA ARG A 7 -2.14 -9.92 -9.52
C ARG A 7 -1.43 -10.72 -8.44
N LEU A 8 -0.12 -10.63 -8.44
CA LEU A 8 0.73 -11.30 -7.47
C LEU A 8 0.70 -10.56 -6.13
N GLN A 9 0.76 -11.32 -5.05
CA GLN A 9 0.73 -10.83 -3.66
C GLN A 9 2.05 -11.19 -2.97
N ALA A 10 2.29 -10.66 -1.77
CA ALA A 10 3.51 -10.96 -1.01
C ALA A 10 3.75 -12.46 -0.80
N THR A 11 2.70 -13.27 -0.64
CA THR A 11 2.74 -14.75 -0.59
C THR A 11 3.35 -15.41 -1.81
N THR A 12 3.31 -14.75 -2.97
CA THR A 12 3.84 -15.27 -4.24
C THR A 12 5.31 -14.93 -4.45
N ARG A 13 5.96 -14.24 -3.51
CA ARG A 13 7.38 -13.87 -3.56
C ARG A 13 8.31 -15.06 -3.91
N PRO A 14 8.14 -16.27 -3.34
CA PRO A 14 8.95 -17.42 -3.73
C PRO A 14 8.77 -17.84 -5.19
N ALA A 15 7.55 -17.72 -5.74
CA ALA A 15 7.28 -18.04 -7.14
C ALA A 15 7.89 -17.00 -8.10
N VAL A 16 7.88 -15.72 -7.72
CA VAL A 16 8.56 -14.65 -8.48
C VAL A 16 10.07 -14.89 -8.51
N LEU A 17 10.67 -15.24 -7.38
CA LEU A 17 12.09 -15.58 -7.32
C LEU A 17 12.41 -16.78 -8.22
N ALA A 18 11.67 -17.88 -8.09
CA ALA A 18 11.87 -19.07 -8.91
C ALA A 18 11.75 -18.77 -10.43
N HIS A 19 10.79 -17.94 -10.83
CA HIS A 19 10.65 -17.48 -12.22
C HIS A 19 11.84 -16.64 -12.69
N LEU A 20 12.44 -15.82 -11.84
CA LEU A 20 13.63 -15.04 -12.23
C LEU A 20 14.89 -15.90 -12.30
N GLN A 21 15.00 -16.92 -11.44
CA GLN A 21 16.13 -17.85 -11.39
C GLN A 21 16.18 -18.78 -12.61
N ILE A 22 15.03 -19.16 -13.18
CA ILE A 22 14.97 -20.06 -14.35
C ILE A 22 15.31 -19.34 -15.67
N LEU A 23 15.33 -18.00 -15.70
CA LEU A 23 15.74 -17.25 -16.88
C LEU A 23 17.22 -17.53 -17.19
N ASN A 24 17.53 -17.75 -18.47
CA ASN A 24 18.92 -17.80 -18.93
C ASN A 24 19.60 -16.43 -18.77
N ASP A 25 20.93 -16.40 -18.90
CA ASP A 25 21.74 -15.20 -18.67
C ASP A 25 21.33 -14.03 -19.58
N GLU A 26 20.95 -14.29 -20.84
CA GLU A 26 20.53 -13.24 -21.77
C GLU A 26 19.17 -12.64 -21.39
N ASP A 27 18.20 -13.47 -21.04
CA ASP A 27 16.86 -13.04 -20.60
C ASP A 27 16.96 -12.28 -19.27
N ARG A 28 17.83 -12.72 -18.36
CA ARG A 28 18.11 -12.03 -17.09
C ARG A 28 18.78 -10.68 -17.36
N PHE A 29 19.81 -10.64 -18.20
CA PHE A 29 20.51 -9.40 -18.54
C PHE A 29 19.59 -8.39 -19.24
N THR A 30 18.74 -8.84 -20.18
CA THR A 30 17.79 -7.96 -20.87
C THR A 30 16.64 -7.48 -19.98
N ARG A 31 16.31 -8.23 -18.91
CA ARG A 31 15.33 -7.84 -17.89
C ARG A 31 15.82 -6.75 -16.93
N PHE A 32 17.10 -6.79 -16.55
CA PHE A 32 17.66 -5.92 -15.51
C PHE A 32 18.65 -4.88 -16.03
N GLY A 33 19.14 -5.03 -17.26
CA GLY A 33 20.18 -4.17 -17.85
C GLY A 33 21.60 -4.47 -17.34
N LEU A 34 21.76 -5.42 -16.42
CA LEU A 34 23.03 -5.79 -15.80
C LEU A 34 23.03 -7.27 -15.38
N GLU A 35 24.22 -7.80 -15.10
CA GLU A 35 24.39 -9.18 -14.61
C GLU A 35 23.86 -9.31 -13.18
N MET A 36 22.95 -10.27 -12.97
CA MET A 36 22.28 -10.49 -11.68
C MET A 36 22.67 -11.84 -11.10
N SER A 37 23.35 -11.82 -9.96
CA SER A 37 23.61 -13.02 -9.16
C SER A 37 22.33 -13.54 -8.51
N GLU A 38 22.34 -14.79 -8.04
CA GLU A 38 21.24 -15.37 -7.28
C GLU A 38 20.89 -14.56 -6.02
N ALA A 39 21.91 -14.04 -5.33
CA ALA A 39 21.72 -13.15 -4.19
C ALA A 39 21.09 -11.81 -4.60
N ALA A 40 21.51 -11.22 -5.73
CA ALA A 40 20.92 -9.97 -6.22
C ALA A 40 19.46 -10.15 -6.66
N LEU A 41 19.09 -11.32 -7.19
CA LEU A 41 17.69 -11.66 -7.50
C LEU A 41 16.84 -11.78 -6.23
N ALA A 42 17.35 -12.46 -5.21
CA ALA A 42 16.68 -12.57 -3.91
C ALA A 42 16.47 -11.17 -3.30
N ASP A 43 17.52 -10.35 -3.25
CA ASP A 43 17.46 -8.96 -2.79
C ASP A 43 16.46 -8.10 -3.57
N TYR A 44 16.43 -8.25 -4.90
CA TYR A 44 15.48 -7.56 -5.75
C TYR A 44 14.05 -7.95 -5.40
N VAL A 45 13.80 -9.25 -5.32
CA VAL A 45 12.49 -9.79 -5.03
C VAL A 45 12.05 -9.39 -3.63
N ASP A 46 12.91 -9.39 -2.62
CA ASP A 46 12.61 -8.98 -1.25
C ASP A 46 12.22 -7.50 -1.13
N ARG A 47 12.79 -6.63 -1.98
CA ARG A 47 12.47 -5.19 -2.00
C ARG A 47 11.15 -4.86 -2.68
N ILE A 48 10.51 -5.80 -3.38
CA ILE A 48 9.21 -5.55 -4.00
C ILE A 48 8.17 -5.25 -2.90
N ASN A 49 7.55 -4.08 -3.00
CA ASN A 49 6.44 -3.69 -2.12
C ASN A 49 5.12 -4.02 -2.84
N PHE A 50 4.52 -5.17 -2.53
CA PHE A 50 3.29 -5.64 -3.17
C PHE A 50 2.03 -4.79 -2.87
N ASN A 51 2.09 -3.88 -1.89
CA ASN A 51 0.99 -2.92 -1.63
C ASN A 51 1.03 -1.73 -2.59
N ARG A 52 2.25 -1.27 -2.88
CA ARG A 52 2.51 -0.09 -3.71
C ARG A 52 2.71 -0.45 -5.18
N ASP A 53 3.56 -1.44 -5.45
CA ASP A 53 4.00 -1.84 -6.77
C ASP A 53 2.93 -2.67 -7.49
N ILE A 54 3.00 -2.68 -8.83
CA ILE A 54 2.10 -3.47 -9.67
C ILE A 54 2.85 -4.70 -10.14
N VAL A 55 2.46 -5.87 -9.64
CA VAL A 55 3.08 -7.15 -10.01
C VAL A 55 2.00 -8.06 -10.58
N ILE A 56 2.12 -8.38 -11.87
CA ILE A 56 1.18 -9.27 -12.56
C ILE A 56 1.95 -10.47 -13.08
N GLY A 57 1.43 -11.65 -12.79
CA GLY A 57 1.95 -12.92 -13.24
C GLY A 57 1.07 -13.52 -14.33
N VAL A 58 1.68 -14.27 -15.23
CA VAL A 58 0.99 -15.16 -16.17
C VAL A 58 1.30 -16.60 -15.81
N LEU A 59 0.24 -17.39 -15.59
CA LEU A 59 0.33 -18.78 -15.16
C LEU A 59 -0.09 -19.74 -16.28
N TYR A 60 0.62 -20.86 -16.38
CA TYR A 60 0.25 -22.00 -17.22
C TYR A 60 0.26 -23.26 -16.37
N ARG A 61 -0.91 -23.88 -16.21
CA ARG A 61 -1.11 -25.06 -15.32
C ARG A 61 -0.56 -24.85 -13.90
N GLY A 62 -0.78 -23.65 -13.35
CA GLY A 62 -0.33 -23.25 -12.02
C GLY A 62 1.14 -22.84 -11.92
N LEU A 63 1.93 -22.96 -13.00
CA LEU A 63 3.32 -22.51 -13.04
C LEU A 63 3.39 -21.06 -13.53
N LEU A 64 4.14 -20.21 -12.81
CA LEU A 64 4.41 -18.85 -13.22
C LEU A 64 5.40 -18.87 -14.40
N ILE A 65 4.96 -18.42 -15.58
CA ILE A 65 5.74 -18.44 -16.82
C ILE A 65 6.09 -17.03 -17.33
N GLY A 66 5.70 -16.00 -16.58
CA GLY A 66 6.01 -14.62 -16.91
C GLY A 66 5.57 -13.68 -15.79
N VAL A 67 6.32 -12.60 -15.62
CA VAL A 67 6.07 -11.57 -14.60
C VAL A 67 6.34 -10.20 -15.20
N VAL A 68 5.43 -9.27 -14.94
CA VAL A 68 5.68 -7.84 -15.07
C VAL A 68 5.66 -7.22 -13.68
N HIS A 69 6.66 -6.42 -13.40
CA HIS A 69 6.76 -5.61 -12.19
C HIS A 69 6.89 -4.15 -12.62
N ILE A 70 5.95 -3.32 -12.17
CA ILE A 70 6.05 -1.86 -12.20
C ILE A 70 6.38 -1.40 -10.79
N ALA A 71 7.62 -0.97 -10.57
CA ALA A 71 8.02 -0.32 -9.32
C ALA A 71 7.40 1.06 -9.28
N VAL A 72 6.48 1.30 -8.34
CA VAL A 72 5.72 2.56 -8.28
C VAL A 72 6.40 3.50 -7.28
N PHE A 73 6.56 4.77 -7.66
CA PHE A 73 7.18 5.80 -6.83
C PHE A 73 6.53 7.16 -7.07
N GLN A 74 6.80 8.12 -6.18
CA GLN A 74 6.29 9.48 -6.34
C GLN A 74 7.32 10.38 -7.04
N HIS A 75 6.87 11.17 -8.01
CA HIS A 75 7.68 12.21 -8.66
C HIS A 75 6.80 13.40 -8.99
N GLU A 76 7.24 14.60 -8.62
CA GLU A 76 6.45 15.85 -8.75
C GLU A 76 5.04 15.73 -8.15
N GLY A 77 4.93 14.95 -7.08
CA GLY A 77 3.68 14.72 -6.36
C GLY A 77 2.71 13.72 -6.99
N HIS A 78 3.08 13.09 -8.10
CA HIS A 78 2.25 12.13 -8.83
C HIS A 78 2.84 10.71 -8.84
N PRO A 79 2.00 9.65 -8.91
CA PRO A 79 2.48 8.29 -9.04
C PRO A 79 3.11 8.07 -10.41
N CYS A 80 4.32 7.53 -10.42
CA CYS A 80 5.09 7.16 -11.60
C CYS A 80 5.52 5.70 -11.44
N GLY A 81 5.85 5.04 -12.54
CA GLY A 81 6.28 3.65 -12.49
C GLY A 81 7.49 3.37 -13.37
N GLU A 82 8.31 2.42 -12.94
CA GLU A 82 9.34 1.80 -13.78
C GLU A 82 8.97 0.36 -14.07
N LEU A 83 8.81 0.02 -15.35
CA LEU A 83 8.34 -1.29 -15.77
C LEU A 83 9.50 -2.18 -16.18
N GLY A 84 9.53 -3.39 -15.60
CA GLY A 84 10.32 -4.49 -16.10
C GLY A 84 9.47 -5.75 -16.29
N ILE A 85 9.75 -6.51 -17.35
CA ILE A 85 8.96 -7.66 -17.77
C ILE A 85 9.86 -8.82 -18.20
N SER A 86 9.51 -10.04 -17.80
CA SER A 86 10.15 -11.27 -18.24
C SER A 86 9.12 -12.34 -18.56
N VAL A 87 9.44 -13.18 -19.54
CA VAL A 87 8.64 -14.36 -19.91
C VAL A 87 9.62 -15.51 -20.08
N ASP A 88 9.25 -16.68 -19.56
CA ASP A 88 10.02 -17.91 -19.69
C ASP A 88 10.42 -18.15 -21.15
N SER A 89 11.68 -18.56 -21.36
CA SER A 89 12.28 -18.68 -22.69
C SER A 89 11.49 -19.58 -23.65
N PHE A 90 10.88 -20.67 -23.16
CA PHE A 90 10.05 -21.58 -23.97
C PHE A 90 8.68 -20.99 -24.32
N CYS A 91 8.29 -19.91 -23.65
CA CYS A 91 7.01 -19.23 -23.81
C CYS A 91 7.13 -17.92 -24.62
N GLN A 92 8.34 -17.46 -24.91
CA GLN A 92 8.58 -16.28 -25.73
C GLN A 92 8.10 -16.45 -27.18
N GLY A 93 7.82 -15.33 -27.85
CA GLY A 93 7.34 -15.32 -29.24
C GLY A 93 5.87 -15.75 -29.43
N LYS A 94 5.17 -16.14 -28.36
CA LYS A 94 3.77 -16.60 -28.39
C LYS A 94 2.74 -15.52 -28.05
N GLY A 95 3.15 -14.24 -28.04
CA GLY A 95 2.27 -13.10 -27.69
C GLY A 95 2.08 -12.86 -26.18
N ILE A 96 2.54 -13.76 -25.32
CA ILE A 96 2.37 -13.69 -23.84
C ILE A 96 2.91 -12.37 -23.27
N GLY A 97 4.11 -11.95 -23.68
CA GLY A 97 4.70 -10.70 -23.20
C GLY A 97 3.87 -9.47 -23.55
N ARG A 98 3.21 -9.46 -24.72
CA ARG A 98 2.31 -8.37 -25.12
C ARG A 98 1.05 -8.34 -24.27
N MET A 99 0.43 -9.50 -24.05
CA MET A 99 -0.74 -9.60 -23.18
C MET A 99 -0.44 -9.14 -21.75
N LEU A 100 0.71 -9.57 -21.20
CA LEU A 100 1.14 -9.19 -19.87
C LEU A 100 1.45 -7.70 -19.76
N PHE A 101 2.09 -7.12 -20.79
CA PHE A 101 2.34 -5.69 -20.89
C PHE A 101 1.04 -4.87 -20.94
N ASP A 102 0.07 -5.27 -21.78
CA ASP A 102 -1.22 -4.58 -21.89
C ASP A 102 -2.00 -4.62 -20.56
N GLN A 103 -2.00 -5.76 -19.85
CA GLN A 103 -2.56 -5.88 -18.50
C GLN A 103 -1.88 -4.95 -17.50
N ALA A 104 -0.54 -4.82 -17.58
CA ALA A 104 0.22 -3.91 -16.72
C ALA A 104 -0.17 -2.44 -16.96
N LEU A 105 -0.31 -2.03 -18.22
CA LEU A 105 -0.73 -0.67 -18.57
C LEU A 105 -2.14 -0.37 -18.09
N GLU A 106 -3.08 -1.30 -18.24
CA GLU A 106 -4.44 -1.15 -17.75
C GLU A 106 -4.46 -0.98 -16.22
N HIS A 107 -3.69 -1.79 -15.50
CA HIS A 107 -3.59 -1.70 -14.05
C HIS A 107 -2.94 -0.39 -13.60
N ALA A 108 -1.87 0.04 -14.27
CA ALA A 108 -1.20 1.30 -14.00
C ALA A 108 -2.14 2.51 -14.16
N ARG A 109 -2.98 2.52 -15.20
CA ARG A 109 -4.03 3.54 -15.38
C ARG A 109 -5.04 3.55 -14.24
N ARG A 110 -5.53 2.37 -13.82
CA ARG A 110 -6.48 2.26 -12.69
C ARG A 110 -5.89 2.74 -11.36
N ARG A 111 -4.57 2.57 -11.19
CA ARG A 111 -3.80 3.05 -10.03
C ARG A 111 -3.29 4.48 -10.19
N LYS A 112 -3.79 5.22 -11.19
CA LYS A 112 -3.46 6.63 -11.45
C LYS A 112 -1.96 6.88 -11.63
N VAL A 113 -1.24 5.90 -12.17
CA VAL A 113 0.15 6.10 -12.59
C VAL A 113 0.15 7.03 -13.79
N ASN A 114 0.77 8.19 -13.67
CA ASN A 114 0.80 9.23 -14.69
C ASN A 114 1.74 8.89 -15.84
N ARG A 115 2.93 8.37 -15.50
CA ARG A 115 3.97 8.02 -16.47
C ARG A 115 4.64 6.69 -16.13
N LEU A 116 4.98 5.94 -17.17
CA LEU A 116 5.81 4.75 -17.07
C LEU A 116 7.14 4.97 -17.77
N ARG A 117 8.23 4.77 -17.03
CA ARG A 117 9.59 4.69 -17.54
C ARG A 117 9.92 3.23 -17.86
N ILE A 118 10.51 3.03 -19.03
CA ILE A 118 11.03 1.73 -19.47
C ILE A 118 12.44 1.95 -19.97
N GLN A 119 13.40 1.34 -19.29
CA GLN A 119 14.80 1.31 -19.71
C GLN A 119 15.13 -0.07 -20.24
N TYR A 120 15.74 -0.13 -21.41
CA TYR A 120 16.15 -1.40 -22.03
C TYR A 120 17.33 -1.20 -22.98
N LEU A 121 18.05 -2.28 -23.23
CA LEU A 121 19.18 -2.28 -24.16
C LEU A 121 18.70 -2.06 -25.59
N ARG A 122 19.44 -1.30 -26.40
CA ARG A 122 19.15 -1.01 -27.81
C ARG A 122 18.88 -2.27 -28.62
N ARG A 123 19.58 -3.37 -28.32
CA ARG A 123 19.39 -4.69 -28.96
C ARG A 123 18.12 -5.44 -28.55
N ASN A 124 17.40 -5.00 -27.51
CA ASN A 124 16.17 -5.64 -27.04
C ASN A 124 14.99 -5.29 -27.95
N GLY A 125 14.95 -5.92 -29.14
CA GLY A 125 13.91 -5.72 -30.14
C GLY A 125 12.50 -6.10 -29.66
N ARG A 126 12.40 -7.02 -28.68
CA ARG A 126 11.11 -7.41 -28.08
C ARG A 126 10.53 -6.26 -27.27
N MET A 127 11.33 -5.64 -26.39
CA MET A 127 10.88 -4.46 -25.62
C MET A 127 10.60 -3.26 -26.54
N ALA A 128 11.45 -3.03 -27.55
CA ALA A 128 11.22 -2.00 -28.55
C ALA A 128 9.86 -2.19 -29.27
N SER A 129 9.48 -3.44 -29.55
CA SER A 129 8.18 -3.77 -30.13
C SER A 129 7.00 -3.55 -29.18
N LEU A 130 7.19 -3.75 -27.87
CA LEU A 130 6.16 -3.47 -26.86
C LEU A 130 5.90 -1.97 -26.69
N CYS A 131 6.97 -1.16 -26.73
CA CYS A 131 6.87 0.29 -26.56
C CYS A 131 6.39 1.02 -27.82
N ARG A 132 6.48 0.39 -28.99
CA ARG A 132 6.19 1.01 -30.29
C ARG A 132 4.75 1.54 -30.35
N GLY A 133 4.60 2.80 -30.72
CA GLY A 133 3.30 3.48 -30.83
C GLY A 133 2.71 3.94 -29.51
N LEU A 134 3.38 3.70 -28.38
CA LEU A 134 2.97 4.16 -27.05
C LEU A 134 3.95 5.17 -26.45
N THR A 135 5.21 5.16 -26.91
CA THR A 135 6.25 6.07 -26.42
C THR A 135 5.93 7.53 -26.73
N THR A 136 5.91 8.35 -25.69
CA THR A 136 5.72 9.81 -25.76
C THR A 136 7.04 10.56 -25.76
N HIS A 137 8.04 10.04 -25.04
CA HIS A 137 9.41 10.56 -25.07
C HIS A 137 10.39 9.40 -25.22
N PHE A 138 11.38 9.61 -26.08
CA PHE A 138 12.37 8.61 -26.45
C PHE A 138 13.76 9.22 -26.37
N ALA A 139 14.68 8.53 -25.69
CA ALA A 139 16.09 8.90 -25.63
C ALA A 139 16.95 7.65 -25.80
N GLN A 140 18.08 7.79 -26.48
CA GLN A 140 19.09 6.74 -26.62
C GLN A 140 20.45 7.31 -26.26
N ASP A 141 21.17 6.57 -25.43
CA ASP A 141 22.55 6.88 -25.05
C ASP A 141 23.35 5.57 -25.07
N GLY A 142 24.33 5.48 -25.96
CA GLY A 142 25.07 4.24 -26.21
C GLY A 142 24.14 3.03 -26.43
N GLU A 143 24.37 1.97 -25.67
CA GLU A 143 23.59 0.73 -25.72
C GLU A 143 22.24 0.82 -24.97
N GLU A 144 21.91 1.94 -24.35
CA GLU A 144 20.70 2.10 -23.54
C GLU A 144 19.62 2.87 -24.31
N THR A 145 18.37 2.46 -24.11
CA THR A 145 17.18 3.13 -24.62
C THR A 145 16.25 3.43 -23.45
N SER A 146 15.84 4.69 -23.33
CA SER A 146 14.85 5.16 -22.38
C SER A 146 13.56 5.53 -23.11
N CYS A 147 12.46 4.88 -22.74
CA CYS A 147 11.12 5.20 -23.21
C CYS A 147 10.28 5.73 -22.04
N LEU A 148 9.54 6.81 -22.30
CA LEU A 148 8.49 7.29 -21.42
C LEU A 148 7.13 7.11 -22.09
N ILE A 149 6.21 6.46 -21.39
CA ILE A 149 4.81 6.33 -21.80
C ILE A 149 3.96 7.20 -20.86
N GLN A 150 3.34 8.24 -21.40
CA GLN A 150 2.32 9.01 -20.66
C GLN A 150 1.03 8.19 -20.62
N LEU A 151 0.54 7.92 -19.41
CA LEU A 151 -0.70 7.17 -19.18
C LEU A 151 -1.90 8.08 -18.87
N ALA A 152 -1.65 9.19 -18.18
CA ALA A 152 -2.64 10.19 -17.82
C ALA A 152 -1.96 11.54 -17.55
N GLU A 153 -2.65 12.64 -17.84
CA GLU A 153 -2.20 13.98 -17.45
C GLU A 153 -2.16 14.12 -15.92
N ALA A 154 -1.21 14.92 -15.43
CA ALA A 154 -1.14 15.24 -14.01
C ALA A 154 -2.33 16.12 -13.62
N ASP A 155 -3.17 15.64 -12.69
CA ASP A 155 -4.22 16.45 -12.06
C ASP A 155 -3.66 17.11 -10.80
N PRO A 156 -3.45 18.44 -10.76
CA PRO A 156 -2.95 19.13 -9.58
C PRO A 156 -3.76 18.86 -8.30
N ALA A 157 -5.06 18.53 -8.42
CA ALA A 157 -5.90 18.17 -7.29
C ALA A 157 -5.58 16.78 -6.69
N GLU A 158 -4.74 15.98 -7.36
CA GLU A 158 -4.24 14.68 -6.89
C GLU A 158 -2.76 14.69 -6.53
N ALA A 159 -2.12 15.86 -6.58
CA ALA A 159 -0.76 16.04 -6.14
C ALA A 159 -0.68 15.81 -4.62
N CYS A 160 0.28 15.01 -4.21
CA CYS A 160 0.63 14.83 -2.80
C CYS A 160 2.11 15.18 -2.63
N ARG A 161 2.49 15.89 -1.57
CA ARG A 161 3.90 16.04 -1.19
C ARG A 161 4.38 14.75 -0.54
N TYR A 162 5.64 14.38 -0.78
CA TYR A 162 6.32 13.27 -0.10
C TYR A 162 7.45 13.85 0.74
N GLU A 163 7.61 13.32 1.94
CA GLU A 163 8.65 13.72 2.87
C GLU A 163 9.18 12.50 3.62
N MET A 164 10.48 12.49 3.92
CA MET A 164 11.06 11.58 4.89
C MET A 164 11.45 12.40 6.11
N ASN A 165 10.72 12.23 7.21
CA ASN A 165 10.89 13.02 8.42
C ASN A 165 11.46 12.13 9.53
N ASP A 166 12.72 12.37 9.91
CA ASP A 166 13.47 11.56 10.89
C ASP A 166 13.33 10.03 10.69
N GLY A 167 13.33 9.62 9.41
CA GLY A 167 13.19 8.21 9.01
C GLY A 167 11.76 7.67 9.07
N ILE A 168 10.74 8.53 9.07
CA ILE A 168 9.34 8.20 8.87
C ILE A 168 8.89 8.77 7.52
N GLU A 169 8.43 7.91 6.63
CA GLU A 169 7.84 8.29 5.35
C GLU A 169 6.47 8.92 5.58
N LEU A 170 6.26 10.11 4.99
CA LEU A 170 5.04 10.87 5.06
C LEU A 170 4.54 11.27 3.66
N PHE A 171 3.23 11.18 3.48
CA PHE A 171 2.51 11.71 2.33
C PHE A 171 1.55 12.81 2.80
N HIS A 172 1.57 13.96 2.16
CA HIS A 172 0.72 15.10 2.49
C HIS A 172 -0.13 15.52 1.31
N ALA A 173 -1.39 15.85 1.54
CA ALA A 173 -2.20 16.62 0.60
C ALA A 173 -2.69 17.87 1.31
N ASP A 174 -2.32 19.03 0.77
CA ASP A 174 -2.67 20.33 1.33
C ASP A 174 -3.94 20.86 0.65
N ALA A 175 -4.89 21.38 1.43
CA ALA A 175 -6.01 22.15 0.90
C ALA A 175 -5.65 23.65 0.88
N ALA A 176 -5.99 24.36 -0.20
CA ALA A 176 -5.64 25.77 -0.38
C ALA A 176 -6.13 26.71 0.75
N ALA A 177 -7.27 26.37 1.36
CA ALA A 177 -7.80 27.02 2.57
C ALA A 177 -8.32 25.94 3.53
N ALA A 178 -7.38 25.18 4.10
CA ALA A 178 -7.71 24.05 4.96
C ALA A 178 -8.47 24.50 6.22
N ARG A 179 -9.65 23.91 6.44
CA ARG A 179 -10.43 24.14 7.68
C ARG A 179 -10.05 23.20 8.82
N ALA A 180 -9.31 22.14 8.50
CA ALA A 180 -8.93 21.09 9.43
C ALA A 180 -7.85 20.19 8.79
N HIS A 181 -7.11 19.49 9.66
CA HIS A 181 -6.10 18.49 9.27
C HIS A 181 -6.52 17.09 9.72
N VAL A 182 -6.30 16.09 8.87
CA VAL A 182 -6.59 14.66 9.14
C VAL A 182 -5.31 13.83 9.10
N LEU A 183 -5.09 12.99 10.10
CA LEU A 183 -3.96 12.03 10.12
C LEU A 183 -4.48 10.62 9.86
N PHE A 184 -3.84 9.91 8.92
CA PHE A 184 -4.17 8.53 8.55
C PHE A 184 -3.08 7.56 8.99
N ILE A 185 -3.47 6.45 9.62
CA ILE A 185 -2.60 5.40 10.15
C ILE A 185 -2.98 4.05 9.54
N HIS A 186 -2.04 3.40 8.86
CA HIS A 186 -2.27 2.12 8.18
C HIS A 186 -2.28 0.91 9.13
N GLY A 187 -2.79 -0.21 8.62
CA GLY A 187 -2.80 -1.50 9.30
C GLY A 187 -1.52 -2.30 9.13
N VAL A 188 -1.48 -3.50 9.72
CA VAL A 188 -0.33 -4.40 9.59
C VAL A 188 -0.10 -4.79 8.12
N ALA A 189 1.16 -4.87 7.70
CA ALA A 189 1.54 -5.10 6.30
C ALA A 189 0.95 -4.09 5.30
N GLY A 190 0.50 -2.92 5.77
CA GLY A 190 0.17 -1.75 4.93
C GLY A 190 1.28 -0.70 4.98
N ASP A 191 1.04 0.46 4.37
CA ASP A 191 1.90 1.64 4.45
C ASP A 191 1.09 2.91 4.12
N GLY A 192 1.72 4.08 4.22
CA GLY A 192 1.09 5.38 3.95
C GLY A 192 0.57 5.52 2.52
N TRP A 193 1.07 4.73 1.56
CA TRP A 193 0.66 4.78 0.16
C TRP A 193 -0.81 4.40 -0.03
N GLN A 194 -1.33 3.51 0.81
CA GLN A 194 -2.74 3.07 0.75
C GLN A 194 -3.73 4.24 0.89
N TRP A 195 -3.36 5.27 1.65
CA TRP A 195 -4.15 6.49 1.81
C TRP A 195 -3.87 7.50 0.70
N ARG A 196 -2.63 7.55 0.20
CA ARG A 196 -2.16 8.50 -0.83
C ARG A 196 -2.94 8.39 -2.14
N GLU A 197 -3.35 7.20 -2.57
CA GLU A 197 -3.96 7.03 -3.90
C GLU A 197 -5.31 7.75 -4.03
N ASN A 198 -6.13 7.68 -2.98
CA ASN A 198 -7.53 8.12 -3.04
C ASN A 198 -7.92 9.05 -1.90
N PHE A 199 -7.58 8.72 -0.65
CA PHE A 199 -8.05 9.46 0.52
C PHE A 199 -7.44 10.85 0.60
N LEU A 200 -6.11 11.00 0.48
CA LEU A 200 -5.49 12.32 0.63
C LEU A 200 -6.02 13.33 -0.43
N PRO A 201 -6.06 12.99 -1.75
CA PRO A 201 -6.68 13.85 -2.75
C PRO A 201 -8.16 14.12 -2.51
N TYR A 202 -8.93 13.12 -2.07
CA TYR A 202 -10.36 13.28 -1.79
C TYR A 202 -10.59 14.32 -0.67
N PHE A 203 -9.80 14.27 0.41
CA PHE A 203 -9.91 15.20 1.52
C PHE A 203 -9.47 16.62 1.14
N ALA A 204 -8.38 16.75 0.37
CA ALA A 204 -7.93 18.04 -0.15
C ALA A 204 -9.02 18.74 -0.98
N ARG A 205 -9.70 18.00 -1.86
CA ARG A 205 -10.85 18.50 -2.65
C ARG A 205 -12.04 18.93 -1.78
N HIS A 206 -12.15 18.42 -0.56
CA HIS A 206 -13.18 18.80 0.42
C HIS A 206 -12.71 19.84 1.45
N GLY A 207 -11.60 20.54 1.16
CA GLY A 207 -11.07 21.63 1.99
C GLY A 207 -10.38 21.15 3.28
N LEU A 208 -9.86 19.93 3.29
CA LEU A 208 -9.18 19.32 4.44
C LEU A 208 -7.76 18.96 4.05
N SER A 209 -6.78 19.47 4.78
CA SER A 209 -5.40 18.98 4.66
C SER A 209 -5.30 17.60 5.31
N SER A 210 -4.38 16.77 4.83
CA SER A 210 -4.19 15.45 5.38
C SER A 210 -2.77 14.93 5.28
N THR A 211 -2.40 14.07 6.22
CA THR A 211 -1.12 13.35 6.26
C THR A 211 -1.36 11.86 6.42
N ALA A 212 -0.61 11.04 5.70
CA ALA A 212 -0.49 9.61 5.97
C ALA A 212 0.98 9.27 6.25
N LEU A 213 1.23 8.51 7.32
CA LEU A 213 2.55 8.01 7.65
C LEU A 213 2.71 6.54 7.25
N SER A 214 3.94 6.12 6.97
CA SER A 214 4.33 4.71 7.01
C SER A 214 5.07 4.43 8.32
N LEU A 215 4.55 3.53 9.14
CA LEU A 215 5.17 3.11 10.40
C LEU A 215 6.55 2.48 10.15
N ARG A 216 7.44 2.48 11.15
CA ARG A 216 8.78 1.89 11.04
C ARG A 216 8.74 0.47 10.45
N GLY A 217 9.62 0.21 9.49
CA GLY A 217 9.69 -1.06 8.77
C GLY A 217 8.59 -1.29 7.73
N HIS A 218 7.77 -0.28 7.42
CA HIS A 218 6.77 -0.32 6.35
C HIS A 218 7.03 0.81 5.35
N GLY A 219 6.60 0.60 4.10
CA GLY A 219 6.79 1.58 3.03
C GLY A 219 8.26 1.97 2.87
N GLY A 220 8.52 3.28 2.81
CA GLY A 220 9.86 3.86 2.80
C GLY A 220 10.52 3.99 4.18
N SER A 221 9.80 3.74 5.28
CA SER A 221 10.34 3.88 6.64
C SER A 221 11.23 2.68 6.99
N PRO A 222 12.53 2.87 7.29
CA PRO A 222 13.42 1.78 7.62
C PRO A 222 12.98 1.01 8.88
N PRO A 223 13.29 -0.29 8.98
CA PRO A 223 13.07 -1.06 10.20
C PRO A 223 13.92 -0.51 11.36
N ARG A 224 13.42 -0.65 12.59
CA ARG A 224 14.11 -0.29 13.84
C ARG A 224 14.05 -1.45 14.82
N ALA A 225 14.92 -1.46 15.84
CA ALA A 225 15.02 -2.58 16.79
C ALA A 225 13.70 -2.88 17.54
N ASN A 226 12.86 -1.88 17.77
CA ASN A 226 11.59 -2.00 18.49
C ASN A 226 10.37 -1.94 17.55
N GLN A 227 10.26 -2.84 16.57
CA GLN A 227 9.04 -3.07 15.77
C GLN A 227 7.92 -3.71 16.59
N THR A 228 7.49 -3.01 17.63
CA THR A 228 6.41 -3.42 18.56
C THR A 228 5.28 -2.40 18.50
N LEU A 229 4.11 -2.73 19.06
CA LEU A 229 2.99 -1.78 19.19
C LEU A 229 3.43 -0.46 19.84
N ARG A 230 4.26 -0.53 20.89
CA ARG A 230 4.83 0.66 21.54
C ARG A 230 5.72 1.47 20.60
N GLY A 231 6.54 0.80 19.80
CA GLY A 231 7.36 1.47 18.79
C GLY A 231 6.49 2.16 17.73
N TYR A 232 5.41 1.54 17.30
CA TYR A 232 4.47 2.17 16.36
C TYR A 232 3.72 3.35 17.01
N GLU A 233 3.36 3.27 18.29
CA GLU A 233 2.81 4.41 19.04
C GLU A 233 3.80 5.59 19.05
N GLU A 234 5.09 5.34 19.30
CA GLU A 234 6.15 6.36 19.24
C GLU A 234 6.21 7.05 17.87
N ASP A 235 6.07 6.30 16.77
CA ASP A 235 6.02 6.90 15.41
C ASP A 235 4.83 7.85 15.24
N VAL A 236 3.66 7.47 15.74
CA VAL A 236 2.46 8.32 15.64
C VAL A 236 2.60 9.58 16.49
N TYR A 237 3.11 9.47 17.72
CA TYR A 237 3.39 10.63 18.57
C TYR A 237 4.40 11.58 17.93
N HIS A 238 5.48 11.04 17.37
CA HIS A 238 6.50 11.82 16.68
C HIS A 238 5.90 12.65 15.54
N VAL A 239 5.09 12.03 14.68
CA VAL A 239 4.40 12.75 13.60
C VAL A 239 3.42 13.79 14.16
N LEU A 240 2.64 13.46 15.20
CA LEU A 240 1.72 14.40 15.82
C LEU A 240 2.42 15.63 16.41
N GLU A 241 3.60 15.49 16.98
CA GLU A 241 4.39 16.59 17.52
C GLU A 241 4.87 17.54 16.42
N GLN A 242 5.29 17.00 15.28
CA GLN A 242 5.87 17.75 14.17
C GLN A 242 4.86 18.44 13.25
N LEU A 243 3.63 17.91 13.15
CA LEU A 243 2.58 18.57 12.38
C LEU A 243 2.32 19.98 12.94
N THR A 244 2.45 20.98 12.06
CA THR A 244 2.20 22.39 12.36
C THR A 244 0.74 22.61 12.71
N ASP A 245 -0.17 22.04 11.91
CA ASP A 245 -1.60 22.02 12.19
C ASP A 245 -1.96 20.72 12.90
N LYS A 246 -2.35 20.82 14.17
CA LYS A 246 -2.75 19.62 14.93
C LYS A 246 -4.00 19.00 14.31
N PRO A 247 -4.01 17.66 14.07
CA PRO A 247 -5.12 17.02 13.43
C PRO A 247 -6.36 17.07 14.31
N VAL A 248 -7.49 17.40 13.70
CA VAL A 248 -8.80 17.37 14.39
C VAL A 248 -9.39 15.96 14.38
N LEU A 249 -8.95 15.13 13.42
CA LEU A 249 -9.34 13.74 13.22
C LEU A 249 -8.12 12.86 13.00
N ILE A 250 -8.05 11.75 13.74
CA ILE A 250 -7.15 10.64 13.45
C ILE A 250 -7.98 9.46 12.93
N VAL A 251 -7.53 8.88 11.83
CA VAL A 251 -8.16 7.74 11.16
C VAL A 251 -7.18 6.58 11.17
N GLY A 252 -7.61 5.45 11.71
CA GLY A 252 -6.78 4.25 11.77
C GLY A 252 -7.46 3.05 11.14
N HIS A 253 -6.75 2.32 10.29
CA HIS A 253 -7.20 1.02 9.75
C HIS A 253 -6.56 -0.15 10.49
N SER A 254 -7.35 -1.15 10.89
CA SER A 254 -6.83 -2.39 11.50
C SER A 254 -5.93 -2.10 12.72
N MET A 255 -4.67 -2.51 12.69
CA MET A 255 -3.65 -2.15 13.70
C MET A 255 -3.55 -0.63 13.91
N GLY A 256 -3.62 0.18 12.86
CA GLY A 256 -3.62 1.64 12.96
C GLY A 256 -4.82 2.20 13.71
N GLY A 257 -5.96 1.49 13.70
CA GLY A 257 -7.12 1.80 14.54
C GLY A 257 -6.83 1.56 16.02
N PHE A 258 -6.12 0.49 16.36
CA PHE A 258 -5.66 0.27 17.74
C PHE A 258 -4.65 1.32 18.20
N LEU A 259 -3.69 1.68 17.34
CA LEU A 259 -2.75 2.77 17.63
C LEU A 259 -3.47 4.11 17.81
N THR A 260 -4.51 4.38 17.02
CA THR A 260 -5.36 5.57 17.20
C THR A 260 -5.97 5.60 18.60
N GLN A 261 -6.53 4.47 19.07
CA GLN A 261 -7.09 4.36 20.41
C GLN A 261 -6.02 4.61 21.49
N ARG A 262 -4.83 4.01 21.37
CA ARG A 262 -3.70 4.19 22.30
C ARG A 262 -3.22 5.64 22.39
N VAL A 263 -3.17 6.34 21.25
CA VAL A 263 -2.73 7.73 21.17
C VAL A 263 -3.76 8.71 21.75
N LEU A 264 -5.04 8.33 21.74
CA LEU A 264 -6.13 9.12 22.30
C LEU A 264 -6.31 8.91 23.80
N GLU A 265 -5.84 7.79 24.35
CA GLU A 265 -5.91 7.50 25.77
C GLU A 265 -5.17 8.57 26.58
N GLY A 266 -5.93 9.44 27.26
CA GLY A 266 -5.37 10.58 28.01
C GLY A 266 -5.01 11.81 27.16
N ASN A 267 -5.15 11.76 25.84
CA ASN A 267 -4.90 12.91 24.96
C ASN A 267 -6.20 13.69 24.70
N ARG A 268 -6.30 14.89 25.28
CA ARG A 268 -7.48 15.77 25.17
C ARG A 268 -7.45 16.72 23.97
N SER A 269 -6.34 16.77 23.22
CA SER A 269 -6.15 17.74 22.13
C SER A 269 -6.87 17.34 20.84
N ILE A 270 -7.00 16.03 20.58
CA ILE A 270 -7.67 15.49 19.40
C ILE A 270 -9.16 15.29 19.71
N ARG A 271 -10.02 15.78 18.82
CA ARG A 271 -11.47 15.89 19.07
C ARG A 271 -12.28 14.74 18.48
N LYS A 272 -11.83 14.17 17.37
CA LYS A 272 -12.54 13.10 16.66
C LYS A 272 -11.58 11.97 16.27
N ALA A 273 -12.11 10.75 16.21
CA ALA A 273 -11.38 9.58 15.77
C ALA A 273 -12.28 8.68 14.93
N SER A 274 -11.72 8.03 13.91
CA SER A 274 -12.41 6.99 13.14
C SER A 274 -11.60 5.71 13.07
N LEU A 275 -12.21 4.62 13.49
CA LEU A 275 -11.61 3.28 13.59
C LEU A 275 -12.18 2.40 12.47
N ILE A 276 -11.38 2.06 11.46
CA ILE A 276 -11.81 1.29 10.29
C ILE A 276 -11.31 -0.15 10.40
N CYS A 277 -12.23 -1.12 10.46
CA CYS A 277 -11.91 -2.54 10.67
C CYS A 277 -10.86 -2.73 11.78
N SER A 278 -11.00 -1.96 12.87
CA SER A 278 -9.94 -1.80 13.87
C SER A 278 -9.76 -3.05 14.72
N VAL A 279 -8.52 -3.31 15.12
CA VAL A 279 -8.28 -4.17 16.29
C VAL A 279 -8.99 -3.53 17.50
N PRO A 280 -9.79 -4.29 18.26
CA PRO A 280 -10.62 -3.75 19.34
C PRO A 280 -9.79 -3.28 20.54
N PRO A 281 -10.36 -2.50 21.48
CA PRO A 281 -9.62 -1.95 22.63
C PRO A 281 -9.07 -3.02 23.57
N TRP A 282 -9.59 -4.25 23.55
CA TRP A 282 -9.05 -5.38 24.32
C TRP A 282 -7.98 -6.19 23.56
N GLY A 283 -7.57 -5.73 22.36
CA GLY A 283 -6.60 -6.41 21.51
C GLY A 283 -7.15 -7.66 20.83
N LEU A 284 -6.27 -8.39 20.14
CA LEU A 284 -6.60 -9.68 19.54
C LEU A 284 -6.48 -10.80 20.56
N LEU A 285 -7.54 -11.57 20.74
CA LEU A 285 -7.52 -12.78 21.55
C LEU A 285 -6.72 -13.89 20.83
N PRO A 286 -6.12 -14.86 21.53
CA PRO A 286 -5.31 -15.92 20.90
C PRO A 286 -5.99 -16.64 19.72
N GLY A 287 -7.29 -16.95 19.84
CA GLY A 287 -8.07 -17.58 18.76
C GLY A 287 -8.35 -16.69 17.54
N THR A 288 -8.04 -15.39 17.61
CA THR A 288 -8.18 -14.44 16.50
C THR A 288 -6.85 -14.13 15.80
N LEU A 289 -5.73 -14.69 16.27
CA LEU A 289 -4.40 -14.53 15.65
C LEU A 289 -4.17 -15.48 14.47
N GLU A 290 -4.76 -16.67 14.48
CA GLU A 290 -4.59 -17.66 13.41
C GLU A 290 -4.99 -17.11 12.02
N PRO A 291 -6.17 -16.46 11.85
CA PRO A 291 -6.55 -15.87 10.57
C PRO A 291 -5.65 -14.70 10.15
N VAL A 292 -5.08 -13.94 11.10
CA VAL A 292 -4.11 -12.86 10.82
C VAL A 292 -2.82 -13.44 10.26
N VAL A 293 -2.29 -14.48 10.90
CA VAL A 293 -1.07 -15.16 10.46
C VAL A 293 -1.26 -15.78 9.07
N GLU A 294 -2.41 -16.41 8.82
CA GLU A 294 -2.75 -16.99 7.52
C GLU A 294 -2.91 -15.91 6.45
N PHE A 295 -3.62 -14.82 6.74
CA PHE A 295 -3.87 -13.72 5.81
C PHE A 295 -2.59 -12.98 5.41
N MET A 296 -1.66 -12.80 6.34
CA MET A 296 -0.47 -11.97 6.10
C MET A 296 0.56 -12.64 5.19
N GLY A 297 0.73 -13.97 5.28
CA GLY A 297 1.44 -14.78 4.28
C GLY A 297 2.91 -14.41 3.92
N ASP A 298 3.46 -13.39 4.56
CA ASP A 298 4.80 -12.83 4.40
C ASP A 298 5.58 -13.03 5.71
N PRO A 299 6.82 -13.54 5.69
CA PRO A 299 7.61 -13.80 6.90
C PRO A 299 7.81 -12.55 7.76
N LEU A 300 7.98 -11.38 7.15
CA LEU A 300 8.11 -10.10 7.88
C LEU A 300 6.76 -9.68 8.47
N GLY A 301 5.67 -9.74 7.70
CA GLY A 301 4.33 -9.52 8.21
C GLY A 301 3.97 -10.45 9.39
N LYS A 302 4.31 -11.73 9.29
CA LYS A 302 4.10 -12.72 10.35
C LYS A 302 4.95 -12.43 11.59
N ALA A 303 6.23 -12.05 11.42
CA ALA A 303 7.09 -11.64 12.52
C ALA A 303 6.56 -10.38 13.21
N ILE A 304 6.10 -9.38 12.45
CA ILE A 304 5.49 -8.15 12.97
C ILE A 304 4.19 -8.47 13.73
N ALA A 305 3.33 -9.33 13.18
CA ALA A 305 2.10 -9.74 13.86
C ALA A 305 2.37 -10.48 15.18
N LEU A 306 3.37 -11.35 15.21
CA LEU A 306 3.80 -12.06 16.42
C LEU A 306 4.43 -11.11 17.44
N GLN A 307 5.32 -10.20 17.02
CA GLN A 307 5.93 -9.19 17.89
C GLN A 307 4.89 -8.20 18.44
N ALA A 308 3.86 -7.86 17.65
CA ALA A 308 2.73 -7.07 18.12
C ALA A 308 1.91 -7.82 19.18
N ALA A 309 1.76 -9.15 19.05
CA ALA A 309 1.07 -10.00 20.01
C ALA A 309 1.89 -10.30 21.29
N GLU A 310 3.22 -10.22 21.23
CA GLU A 310 4.13 -10.40 22.39
C GLU A 310 4.19 -9.19 23.32
N GLY A 311 3.61 -8.05 22.93
CA GLY A 311 3.34 -6.94 23.85
C GLY A 311 2.41 -7.37 24.99
N LYS A 312 2.53 -6.75 26.18
CA LYS A 312 1.52 -6.87 27.26
C LYS A 312 0.10 -6.80 26.66
N PRO A 313 -0.92 -7.49 27.22
CA PRO A 313 -2.27 -7.46 26.66
C PRO A 313 -2.64 -6.03 26.31
N ALA A 314 -2.78 -5.79 25.01
CA ALA A 314 -2.87 -4.46 24.45
C ALA A 314 -4.28 -3.97 24.76
N TYR A 315 -4.43 -3.36 25.92
CA TYR A 315 -5.68 -2.83 26.43
C TYR A 315 -5.68 -1.32 26.30
N VAL A 316 -6.78 -0.78 25.81
CA VAL A 316 -7.12 0.64 25.86
C VAL A 316 -8.34 0.77 26.75
N ASN A 317 -8.32 1.71 27.69
CA ASN A 317 -9.51 2.06 28.44
C ASN A 317 -10.34 3.09 27.67
N PRO A 318 -11.51 2.75 27.12
CA PRO A 318 -12.34 3.68 26.37
C PRO A 318 -12.78 4.89 27.21
N ASP A 319 -12.98 4.72 28.53
CA ASP A 319 -13.37 5.79 29.46
C ASP A 319 -12.32 6.91 29.54
N ASN A 320 -11.07 6.62 29.15
CA ASN A 320 -9.99 7.60 29.13
C ASN A 320 -9.93 8.39 27.81
N ILE A 321 -10.75 8.07 26.82
CA ILE A 321 -10.79 8.73 25.52
C ILE A 321 -11.94 9.75 25.50
N SER A 322 -11.60 11.03 25.32
CA SER A 322 -12.60 12.11 25.21
C SER A 322 -12.96 12.45 23.77
N ALA A 323 -12.24 11.90 22.80
CA ALA A 323 -12.52 12.14 21.40
C ALA A 323 -13.83 11.45 21.00
N GLN A 324 -14.60 12.05 20.10
CA GLN A 324 -15.77 11.42 19.52
C GLN A 324 -15.31 10.32 18.55
N VAL A 325 -15.59 9.07 18.88
CA VAL A 325 -15.16 7.90 18.09
C VAL A 325 -16.26 7.45 17.13
N GLN A 326 -15.90 7.25 15.87
CA GLN A 326 -16.68 6.54 14.87
C GLN A 326 -16.03 5.18 14.61
N VAL A 327 -16.82 4.12 14.51
CA VAL A 327 -16.32 2.78 14.20
C VAL A 327 -16.94 2.32 12.89
N ILE A 328 -16.09 1.97 11.92
CA ILE A 328 -16.47 1.53 10.57
C ILE A 328 -15.98 0.10 10.36
N GLY A 329 -16.80 -0.79 9.82
CA GLY A 329 -16.41 -2.16 9.48
C GLY A 329 -16.91 -2.60 8.10
N GLY A 330 -16.37 -3.69 7.58
CA GLY A 330 -16.88 -4.34 6.37
C GLY A 330 -17.82 -5.50 6.71
N SER A 331 -18.97 -5.61 6.03
CA SER A 331 -19.96 -6.68 6.31
C SER A 331 -19.47 -8.09 6.00
N ARG A 332 -18.37 -8.22 5.24
CA ARG A 332 -17.71 -9.47 4.86
C ARG A 332 -16.29 -9.59 5.44
N ASP A 333 -15.93 -8.75 6.40
CA ASP A 333 -14.63 -8.85 7.07
C ASP A 333 -14.55 -10.16 7.88
N ARG A 334 -13.54 -10.98 7.56
CA ARG A 334 -13.26 -12.24 8.24
C ARG A 334 -12.12 -12.12 9.26
N LEU A 335 -11.38 -11.02 9.22
CA LEU A 335 -10.27 -10.77 10.13
C LEU A 335 -10.75 -10.05 11.38
N ILE A 336 -11.56 -9.01 11.20
CA ILE A 336 -12.27 -8.30 12.27
C ILE A 336 -13.76 -8.42 11.97
N PRO A 337 -14.42 -9.49 12.44
CA PRO A 337 -15.81 -9.78 12.11
C PRO A 337 -16.79 -8.66 12.52
N PRO A 338 -17.94 -8.54 11.82
CA PRO A 338 -18.97 -7.53 12.11
C PRO A 338 -19.41 -7.42 13.57
N ASP A 339 -19.50 -8.53 14.29
CA ASP A 339 -19.86 -8.56 15.71
C ASP A 339 -18.74 -7.98 16.60
N VAL A 340 -17.47 -8.15 16.23
CA VAL A 340 -16.32 -7.52 16.88
C VAL A 340 -16.30 -6.01 16.61
N VAL A 341 -16.60 -5.59 15.38
CA VAL A 341 -16.76 -4.16 15.03
C VAL A 341 -17.89 -3.54 15.86
N ALA A 342 -19.04 -4.21 15.94
CA ALA A 342 -20.18 -3.74 16.74
C ALA A 342 -19.85 -3.70 18.24
N ALA A 343 -19.09 -4.67 18.76
CA ALA A 343 -18.61 -4.66 20.14
C ALA A 343 -17.64 -3.51 20.41
N THR A 344 -16.74 -3.22 19.47
CA THR A 344 -15.83 -2.08 19.54
C THR A 344 -16.61 -0.76 19.58
N ALA A 345 -17.64 -0.62 18.75
CA ALA A 345 -18.51 0.57 18.76
C ALA A 345 -19.21 0.77 20.11
N ARG A 346 -19.74 -0.32 20.71
CA ARG A 346 -20.35 -0.26 22.05
C ARG A 346 -19.38 0.17 23.14
N SER A 347 -18.09 -0.18 23.03
CA SER A 347 -17.07 0.28 23.99
C SER A 347 -16.86 1.80 23.95
N TYR A 348 -17.27 2.48 22.89
CA TYR A 348 -17.17 3.93 22.72
C TYR A 348 -18.54 4.63 22.70
N ASP A 349 -19.59 3.95 23.20
CA ASP A 349 -20.97 4.45 23.23
C ASP A 349 -21.45 4.97 21.85
N THR A 350 -21.07 4.28 20.78
CA THR A 350 -21.43 4.62 19.40
C THR A 350 -21.99 3.41 18.65
N GLU A 351 -22.62 3.66 17.50
CA GLU A 351 -23.08 2.62 16.59
C GLU A 351 -22.04 2.35 15.50
N ALA A 352 -21.87 1.09 15.13
CA ALA A 352 -20.97 0.70 14.05
C ALA A 352 -21.58 1.04 12.69
N VAL A 353 -20.79 1.68 11.84
CA VAL A 353 -21.11 1.88 10.42
C VAL A 353 -20.58 0.71 9.61
N MET A 354 -21.49 -0.08 9.03
CA MET A 354 -21.11 -1.25 8.22
C MET A 354 -21.12 -0.90 6.73
N ILE A 355 -19.98 -1.08 6.07
CA ILE A 355 -19.85 -0.98 4.61
C ILE A 355 -20.25 -2.32 3.99
N GLU A 356 -21.32 -2.28 3.19
CA GLU A 356 -21.89 -3.48 2.60
C GLU A 356 -20.97 -4.10 1.54
N ASP A 357 -20.90 -5.44 1.57
CA ASP A 357 -20.08 -6.26 0.69
C ASP A 357 -18.59 -5.89 0.70
N ALA A 358 -18.09 -5.41 1.84
CA ALA A 358 -16.69 -5.05 2.04
C ALA A 358 -15.98 -6.05 2.96
N GLY A 359 -14.75 -6.42 2.59
CA GLY A 359 -13.83 -7.21 3.43
C GLY A 359 -12.87 -6.33 4.24
N HIS A 360 -11.83 -6.95 4.81
CA HIS A 360 -10.89 -6.26 5.72
C HIS A 360 -10.13 -5.09 5.08
N ALA A 361 -9.67 -5.26 3.84
CA ALA A 361 -8.91 -4.25 3.10
C ALA A 361 -9.83 -3.18 2.46
N VAL A 362 -10.89 -2.76 3.15
CA VAL A 362 -11.95 -1.87 2.62
C VAL A 362 -11.38 -0.57 2.05
N ILE A 363 -10.32 -0.02 2.66
CA ILE A 363 -9.66 1.22 2.23
C ILE A 363 -8.96 1.11 0.87
N SER A 364 -8.56 -0.10 0.46
CA SER A 364 -7.88 -0.37 -0.81
C SER A 364 -8.79 -1.05 -1.83
N SER A 365 -10.08 -1.20 -1.49
CA SER A 365 -11.08 -1.86 -2.33
C SER A 365 -11.85 -0.86 -3.20
N SER A 366 -12.73 -1.37 -4.07
CA SER A 366 -13.70 -0.52 -4.79
C SER A 366 -14.68 0.24 -3.88
N LYS A 367 -14.73 -0.08 -2.59
CA LYS A 367 -15.60 0.55 -1.58
C LYS A 367 -14.92 1.71 -0.83
N TRP A 368 -13.68 2.06 -1.16
CA TRP A 368 -12.91 3.10 -0.45
C TRP A 368 -13.68 4.43 -0.32
N GLN A 369 -14.43 4.82 -1.36
CA GLN A 369 -15.14 6.09 -1.38
C GLN A 369 -16.28 6.12 -0.35
N ALA A 370 -16.99 5.01 -0.16
CA ALA A 370 -18.03 4.92 0.87
C ALA A 370 -17.44 5.11 2.29
N VAL A 371 -16.21 4.64 2.52
CA VAL A 371 -15.48 4.91 3.77
C VAL A 371 -15.13 6.40 3.85
N ALA A 372 -14.56 6.99 2.80
CA ALA A 372 -14.18 8.40 2.77
C ALA A 372 -15.38 9.34 3.04
N ASP A 373 -16.54 9.03 2.47
CA ASP A 373 -17.78 9.79 2.68
C ASP A 373 -18.22 9.75 4.17
N GLN A 374 -18.10 8.59 4.83
CA GLN A 374 -18.42 8.42 6.26
C GLN A 374 -17.46 9.20 7.17
N LEU A 375 -16.17 9.22 6.82
CA LEU A 375 -15.17 10.02 7.54
C LEU A 375 -15.44 11.52 7.37
N LEU A 376 -15.83 11.96 6.17
CA LEU A 376 -16.19 13.34 5.91
C LEU A 376 -17.46 13.75 6.66
N GLN A 377 -18.44 12.86 6.76
CA GLN A 377 -19.64 13.08 7.57
C GLN A 377 -19.30 13.21 9.05
N HIS A 378 -18.39 12.37 9.56
CA HIS A 378 -17.92 12.46 10.95
C HIS A 378 -17.25 13.80 11.26
N LEU A 379 -16.60 14.43 10.27
CA LEU A 379 -15.98 15.75 10.44
C LEU A 379 -16.96 16.92 10.49
N ARG A 380 -18.16 16.77 9.91
CA ARG A 380 -19.22 17.79 10.03
C ARG A 380 -19.74 17.86 11.47
#